data_AF-A0AAN8UWN9-F1
#
_entry.id   AF-A0AAN8UWN9-F1
#
_cell.length_a   1.000
_cell.length_b   1.000
_cell.length_c   1.000
_cell.angle_alpha   90.00
_cell.angle_beta   90.00
_cell.angle_gamma   90.00
#
_symmetry.space_group_name_H-M   'P 1'
#
loop_
_entity.id
_entity.type
_entity.pdbx_description
1 polymer ?
#
loop_
_entity_poly.entity_id
_entity_poly.type
_entity_poly.pdbx_seq_one_letter_code
_entity_poly.pdbx_strand_id
1 'polypeptide(L)'
;MGSGILARAFVQAYRQALANASKSGVAQETIQNTVRRGSKVMTEQEARQILGITEESSWEEILKRYDNLFERNAKNGSFYLQSKVHRAKECLEAVQQSKGQSTGQGTAS
;
A
#
# COMPACT_ATOMS: atom_id res chain seq x y z
N MET A 1 18.79 48.35 21.79
CA MET A 1 19.22 47.04 21.24
C MET A 1 18.23 45.98 21.70
N GLY A 2 17.82 45.02 20.85
CA GLY A 2 17.41 43.72 21.39
C GLY A 2 16.07 43.07 20.99
N SER A 3 15.28 43.53 20.01
CA SER A 3 14.03 42.83 19.64
C SER A 3 13.96 42.29 18.20
N GLY A 4 14.78 42.80 17.27
CA GLY A 4 14.75 42.39 15.85
C GLY A 4 15.60 41.15 15.49
N ILE A 5 16.40 40.64 16.43
CA ILE A 5 17.40 39.58 16.14
C ILE A 5 16.77 38.19 16.26
N LEU A 6 15.87 37.96 17.24
CA LEU A 6 15.18 36.68 17.39
C LEU A 6 14.30 36.37 16.18
N ALA A 7 13.48 37.32 15.71
CA ALA A 7 12.57 37.10 14.57
C ALA A 7 13.31 36.71 13.29
N ARG A 8 14.47 37.33 13.01
CA ARG A 8 15.30 36.99 11.85
C ARG A 8 15.97 35.63 11.98
N ALA A 9 16.39 35.25 13.19
CA ALA A 9 16.98 33.93 13.45
C ALA A 9 15.97 32.80 13.22
N PHE A 10 14.70 32.97 13.63
CA PHE A 10 13.66 31.98 13.36
C PHE A 10 13.36 31.83 11.86
N VAL A 11 13.28 32.94 11.13
CA VAL A 11 13.06 32.91 9.67
C VAL A 11 14.25 32.28 8.94
N GLN A 12 15.47 32.58 9.36
CA GLN A 12 16.67 31.98 8.78
C GLN A 12 16.77 30.48 9.10
N ALA A 13 16.48 30.07 10.34
CA ALA A 13 16.44 28.66 10.73
C ALA A 13 15.34 27.90 9.97
N TYR A 14 14.17 28.50 9.77
CA TYR A 14 13.09 27.90 8.98
C TYR A 14 13.47 27.73 7.51
N ARG A 15 14.12 28.75 6.91
CA ARG A 15 14.64 28.67 5.54
C ARG A 15 15.76 27.64 5.41
N GLN A 16 16.64 27.53 6.40
CA GLN A 16 17.69 26.51 6.43
C GLN A 16 17.12 25.11 6.63
N ALA A 17 16.08 24.93 7.44
CA ALA A 17 15.39 23.66 7.60
C ALA A 17 14.74 23.21 6.29
N LEU A 18 14.06 24.12 5.58
CA LEU A 18 13.48 23.86 4.26
C LEU A 18 14.54 23.54 3.20
N ALA A 19 15.64 24.31 3.16
CA ALA A 19 16.74 24.08 2.24
C ALA A 19 17.48 22.76 2.54
N ASN A 20 17.65 22.40 3.82
CA ASN A 20 18.24 21.13 4.21
C ASN A 20 17.32 19.95 3.90
N ALA A 21 16.00 20.08 4.10
CA ALA A 21 15.02 19.05 3.75
C ALA A 21 14.97 18.76 2.23
N SER A 22 15.14 19.79 1.41
CA SER A 22 15.18 19.66 -0.06
C SER A 22 16.54 19.16 -0.57
N LYS A 23 17.64 19.41 0.15
CA LYS A 23 19.01 19.02 -0.26
C LYS A 23 19.48 17.66 0.26
N SER A 24 18.83 17.09 1.27
CA SER A 24 19.30 15.88 1.97
C SER A 24 18.76 14.55 1.43
N GLY A 25 17.91 14.53 0.39
CA GLY A 25 17.34 13.27 -0.14
C GLY A 25 16.40 12.52 0.83
N VAL A 26 16.31 13.00 2.07
CA VAL A 26 15.47 12.46 3.15
C VAL A 26 13.99 12.55 2.81
N ALA A 27 13.55 13.48 1.95
CA ALA A 27 12.17 13.51 1.47
C ALA A 27 11.82 12.24 0.67
N GLN A 28 12.72 11.78 -0.20
CA GLN A 28 12.49 10.60 -1.02
C GLN A 28 12.66 9.32 -0.20
N GLU A 29 13.67 9.26 0.68
CA GLU A 29 13.89 8.11 1.56
C GLU A 29 12.85 8.00 2.68
N THR A 30 12.35 9.12 3.21
CA THR A 30 11.27 9.13 4.22
C THR A 30 9.92 8.88 3.59
N ILE A 31 9.63 9.38 2.38
CA ILE A 31 8.41 8.98 1.66
C ILE A 31 8.49 7.51 1.31
N GLN A 32 9.61 7.01 0.78
CA GLN A 32 9.77 5.58 0.49
C GLN A 32 9.73 4.73 1.77
N ASN A 33 10.35 5.14 2.88
CA ASN A 33 10.29 4.41 4.15
C ASN A 33 8.95 4.56 4.86
N THR A 34 8.22 5.67 4.71
CA THR A 34 6.87 5.84 5.26
C THR A 34 5.83 5.11 4.41
N VAL A 35 6.01 5.04 3.10
CA VAL A 35 5.26 4.15 2.21
C VAL A 35 5.63 2.68 2.47
N ARG A 36 6.89 2.35 2.77
CA ARG A 36 7.31 0.98 3.13
C ARG A 36 6.93 0.57 4.57
N ARG A 37 6.87 1.50 5.53
CA ARG A 37 6.50 1.24 6.94
C ARG A 37 5.01 1.43 7.24
N GLY A 38 4.34 2.34 6.53
CA GLY A 38 2.89 2.58 6.64
C GLY A 38 2.07 1.68 5.72
N SER A 39 2.71 1.09 4.71
CA SER A 39 2.08 0.25 3.70
C SER A 39 2.94 -1.00 3.47
N LYS A 40 2.80 -2.02 4.33
CA LYS A 40 3.01 -3.38 3.81
C LYS A 40 1.79 -3.69 2.93
N VAL A 41 1.77 -3.08 1.74
CA VAL A 41 0.78 -3.38 0.70
C VAL A 41 0.91 -4.87 0.44
N MET A 42 -0.19 -5.59 0.58
CA MET A 42 -0.20 -7.02 0.34
C MET A 42 0.18 -7.27 -1.12
N THR A 43 1.16 -8.14 -1.34
CA THR A 43 1.54 -8.56 -2.69
C THR A 43 0.55 -9.59 -3.22
N GLU A 44 0.44 -9.70 -4.54
CA GLU A 44 -0.38 -10.74 -5.19
C GLU A 44 0.00 -12.14 -4.70
N GLN A 45 1.31 -12.39 -4.54
CA GLN A 45 1.84 -13.65 -4.01
C GLN A 45 1.39 -13.90 -2.56
N GLU A 46 1.46 -12.90 -1.68
CA GLU A 46 0.97 -13.02 -0.30
C GLU A 46 -0.54 -13.28 -0.29
N ALA A 47 -1.31 -12.59 -1.12
CA ALA A 47 -2.75 -12.79 -1.23
C ALA A 47 -3.10 -14.22 -1.66
N ARG A 48 -2.40 -14.76 -2.67
CA ARG A 48 -2.57 -16.15 -3.10
C ARG A 48 -2.27 -17.16 -1.99
N GLN A 49 -1.19 -16.92 -1.26
CA GLN A 49 -0.81 -17.78 -0.13
C GLN A 49 -1.84 -17.74 1.00
N ILE A 50 -2.39 -16.57 1.32
CA ILE A 50 -3.45 -16.41 2.34
C ILE A 50 -4.71 -17.18 1.95
N LEU A 51 -5.10 -17.15 0.67
CA LEU A 51 -6.29 -17.87 0.18
C LEU A 51 -6.01 -19.34 -0.16
N GLY A 52 -4.75 -19.77 -0.15
CA GLY A 52 -4.35 -21.14 -0.50
C GLY A 52 -4.64 -21.49 -1.96
N ILE A 53 -4.43 -20.56 -2.87
CA ILE A 53 -4.69 -20.70 -4.31
C ILE A 53 -3.42 -20.52 -5.15
N THR A 54 -3.47 -20.97 -6.40
CA THR A 54 -2.36 -20.90 -7.37
C THR A 54 -2.55 -19.75 -8.36
N GLU A 55 -1.56 -19.52 -9.22
CA GLU A 55 -1.64 -18.50 -10.28
C GLU A 55 -2.69 -18.83 -11.36
N GLU A 56 -2.94 -20.12 -11.57
CA GLU A 56 -3.89 -20.68 -12.53
C GLU A 56 -5.34 -20.74 -11.99
N SER A 57 -5.55 -20.38 -10.72
CA SER A 57 -6.87 -20.49 -10.09
C SER A 57 -7.87 -19.53 -10.75
N SER A 58 -9.07 -20.03 -11.06
CA SER A 58 -10.13 -19.21 -11.64
C SER A 58 -10.70 -18.21 -10.64
N TRP A 59 -11.36 -17.17 -11.14
CA TRP A 59 -12.01 -16.19 -10.27
C TRP A 59 -13.09 -16.80 -9.36
N GLU A 60 -13.83 -17.78 -9.87
CA GLU A 60 -14.83 -18.53 -9.11
C GLU A 60 -14.20 -19.31 -7.96
N GLU A 61 -13.05 -19.95 -8.19
CA GLU A 61 -12.31 -20.66 -7.14
C GLU A 61 -11.80 -19.70 -6.07
N ILE A 62 -11.28 -18.53 -6.47
CA ILE A 62 -10.83 -17.47 -5.56
C ILE A 62 -11.98 -17.03 -4.64
N LEU A 63 -13.15 -16.74 -5.20
CA LEU A 63 -14.31 -16.31 -4.41
C LEU A 63 -14.78 -17.40 -3.45
N LYS A 64 -14.86 -18.65 -3.93
CA LYS A 64 -15.24 -19.79 -3.08
C LYS A 64 -14.28 -19.99 -1.91
N ARG A 65 -12.98 -19.85 -2.14
CA ARG A 65 -11.94 -19.94 -1.09
C ARG A 65 -12.04 -18.79 -0.10
N TYR A 66 -12.24 -17.58 -0.61
CA TYR A 66 -12.46 -16.39 0.20
C TYR A 66 -13.67 -16.56 1.12
N ASP A 67 -14.84 -16.92 0.59
CA ASP A 67 -16.08 -17.03 1.37
C ASP A 67 -15.93 -18.07 2.49
N ASN A 68 -15.37 -19.24 2.17
CA ASN A 68 -15.15 -20.29 3.17
C ASN A 68 -14.20 -19.84 4.29
N LEU A 69 -13.08 -19.21 3.94
CA LEU A 69 -12.12 -18.70 4.92
C LEU A 69 -12.71 -17.55 5.74
N PHE A 70 -13.45 -16.63 5.11
CA PHE A 70 -14.05 -15.49 5.77
C PHE A 70 -15.11 -15.92 6.79
N GLU A 71 -16.02 -16.82 6.41
CA GLU A 71 -17.04 -17.37 7.32
C GLU A 71 -16.42 -18.15 8.47
N ARG A 72 -15.40 -18.98 8.20
CA ARG A 72 -14.72 -19.75 9.25
C ARG A 72 -14.00 -18.83 10.24
N ASN A 73 -13.33 -17.78 9.74
CA ASN A 73 -12.67 -16.81 10.60
C ASN A 73 -13.64 -15.91 11.36
N ALA A 74 -14.83 -15.62 10.82
CA ALA A 74 -15.88 -14.91 11.53
C ALA A 74 -16.41 -15.69 12.75
N LYS A 75 -16.48 -17.03 12.65
CA LYS A 75 -16.98 -17.90 13.72
C LYS A 75 -15.92 -18.28 14.75
N ASN A 76 -14.70 -18.57 14.29
CA ASN A 76 -13.66 -19.21 15.11
C ASN A 76 -12.28 -18.55 14.99
N GLY A 77 -12.16 -17.47 14.22
CA GLY A 77 -10.91 -16.76 14.00
C GLY A 77 -10.79 -15.48 14.82
N SER A 78 -9.83 -14.65 14.43
CA SER A 78 -9.66 -13.30 14.98
C SER A 78 -9.97 -12.26 13.91
N PHE A 79 -10.31 -11.04 14.36
CA PHE A 79 -10.50 -9.90 13.47
C PHE A 79 -9.27 -9.65 12.57
N TYR A 80 -8.06 -9.92 13.09
CA TYR A 80 -6.83 -9.79 12.31
C TYR A 80 -6.78 -10.81 11.15
N LEU A 81 -7.09 -12.08 11.42
CA LEU A 81 -7.11 -13.11 10.38
C LEU A 81 -8.19 -12.84 9.33
N GLN A 82 -9.38 -12.45 9.78
CA GLN A 82 -10.46 -12.05 8.88
C GLN A 82 -10.06 -10.84 8.02
N SER A 83 -9.43 -9.84 8.62
CA SER A 83 -8.91 -8.67 7.90
C SER A 83 -7.85 -9.08 6.87
N LYS A 84 -6.98 -10.04 7.17
CA LYS A 84 -5.98 -10.55 6.20
C LYS A 84 -6.62 -11.25 5.02
N VAL A 85 -7.65 -12.08 5.26
CA VAL A 85 -8.43 -12.74 4.19
C VAL A 85 -9.14 -11.71 3.32
N HIS A 86 -9.74 -10.68 3.92
CA HIS A 86 -10.38 -9.59 3.17
C HIS A 86 -9.38 -8.83 2.30
N ARG A 87 -8.23 -8.45 2.87
CA ARG A 87 -7.18 -7.71 2.13
C ARG A 87 -6.59 -8.54 0.99
N ALA A 88 -6.53 -9.85 1.12
CA ALA A 88 -6.10 -10.75 0.05
C ALA A 88 -7.06 -10.71 -1.14
N LYS A 89 -8.37 -10.69 -0.89
CA LYS A 89 -9.38 -10.55 -1.95
C LYS A 89 -9.23 -9.21 -2.67
N GLU A 90 -9.19 -8.09 -1.93
CA GLU A 90 -9.03 -6.74 -2.51
C GLU A 90 -7.76 -6.62 -3.37
N CYS A 91 -6.66 -7.24 -2.93
CA CYS A 91 -5.41 -7.29 -3.68
C CYS A 91 -5.58 -7.98 -5.04
N LEU A 92 -6.23 -9.16 -5.06
CA LEU A 92 -6.47 -9.90 -6.31
C LEU A 92 -7.47 -9.20 -7.24
N GLU A 93 -8.49 -8.53 -6.67
CA GLU A 93 -9.43 -7.69 -7.44
C GLU A 93 -8.70 -6.56 -8.18
N ALA A 94 -7.77 -5.87 -7.50
CA ALA A 94 -6.98 -4.79 -8.09
C ALA A 94 -6.08 -5.28 -9.23
N VAL A 95 -5.47 -6.46 -9.09
CA VAL A 95 -4.67 -7.10 -10.14
C VAL A 95 -5.54 -7.47 -11.35
N GLN A 96 -6.71 -8.07 -11.11
CA GLN A 96 -7.63 -8.46 -12.18
C GLN A 96 -8.11 -7.25 -12.99
N GLN A 97 -8.44 -6.14 -12.32
CA GLN A 97 -8.82 -4.88 -12.97
C GLN A 97 -7.67 -4.29 -13.80
N SER A 98 -6.45 -4.34 -13.28
CA SER A 98 -5.25 -3.86 -13.98
C SER A 98 -4.98 -4.68 -15.25
N LYS A 99 -5.14 -6.01 -15.20
CA LYS A 99 -5.00 -6.89 -16.38
C LYS A 99 -6.06 -6.60 -17.46
N GLY A 100 -7.28 -6.24 -17.05
CA GLY A 100 -8.35 -5.83 -17.96
C GLY A 100 -8.09 -4.50 -18.68
N GLN A 101 -7.26 -3.62 -18.12
CA GLN A 101 -6.92 -2.33 -18.73
C GLN A 101 -5.75 -2.42 -19.73
N SER A 102 -4.77 -3.31 -19.49
CA SER A 102 -3.63 -3.49 -20.39
C SER A 102 -3.98 -4.13 -21.75
N THR A 103 -5.15 -4.77 -21.88
CA THR A 103 -5.62 -5.37 -23.12
C THR A 103 -6.33 -4.37 -24.07
N GLY A 104 -6.48 -3.11 -23.67
CA GLY A 104 -7.12 -2.05 -24.48
C GLY A 104 -6.17 -1.09 -25.21
N GLN A 105 -4.85 -1.18 -25.02
CA GLN A 105 -3.86 -0.33 -25.70
C GLN A 105 -2.95 -1.17 -26.59
N GLY A 106 -3.48 -1.60 -27.73
CA GLY A 106 -2.73 -2.42 -28.68
C GLY A 106 -3.41 -2.53 -30.04
N THR A 107 -4.00 -1.45 -30.56
CA THR A 107 -4.32 -1.29 -32.00
C THR A 107 -4.59 0.20 -32.30
N ALA A 108 -3.54 0.99 -32.48
CA ALA A 108 -3.63 2.24 -33.23
C ALA A 108 -2.26 2.59 -33.82
N SER A 109 -2.14 2.25 -35.11
CA SER A 109 -1.19 2.75 -36.13
C SER A 109 0.29 2.38 -36.01
#